data_AF-A0A535FS22-F1
#
_entry.id   AF-A0A535FS22-F1
#
_cell.length_a   1.000
_cell.length_b   1.000
_cell.length_c   1.000
_cell.angle_alpha   90.00
_cell.angle_beta   90.00
_cell.angle_gamma   90.00
#
_symmetry.space_group_name_H-M   'P 1'
#
loop_
_entity.id
_entity.type
_entity.pdbx_description
1 polymer ?
#
loop_
_entity_poly.entity_id
_entity_poly.type
_entity_poly.pdbx_seq_one_letter_code
_entity_poly.pdbx_strand_id
1 'polypeptide(L)'
;MSWRPIYFLRLLMLCLCGLFLLLIAFSSRAFAASNPITITYQTNAVHFPGSIDFTMTANDRDMPISQATLFIRFKDTPDAVPEQDNVTISHPAKSITLHWHEDTSGNNFHSPGTPVEYYWELQDGLNNQYFEPPQDFITIDTRFSWQHLSQGLLQVNWYNRQNSFGQVVLDRANTSLTHISQKLGGGLLHPINLWIYASNEDFHGALPPNSYEWVGGEALPYLNEAFIRVVDTEDYTLMRDMPHELTHLVFHQRIAQGPLPPTWFDEGLAVYNQFYHEPEMQFRFNQALASHTLLRLSQISDKFPADADKAYLAYGQSWNLIDYMYSTFGQARMTLLIQNMNNPRADFGEDSTQALGEDQVHLENQWRLHLNQPAILNPDQASTALKPSIQTSQPQSAPTDSTEPLFVTLGVLLILLPMAGIGALLVYQRRKRQQVLAVQQGQPSTIQYRPFTTPEQTFGRSPANVPLDISGIPSWQPDYPAINEGDSENMGLAPFVPFQENFNS
;
A
#
# COMPACT_ATOMS: atom_id res chain seq x y z
N MET A 1 20.97 -42.93 85.17
CA MET A 1 19.94 -43.03 84.11
C MET A 1 20.43 -42.25 82.90
N SER A 2 21.01 -42.93 81.92
CA SER A 2 21.52 -42.31 80.68
C SER A 2 20.33 -41.98 79.78
N TRP A 3 20.01 -40.70 79.67
CA TRP A 3 19.08 -40.23 78.65
C TRP A 3 19.72 -40.50 77.29
N ARG A 4 19.23 -41.51 76.57
CA ARG A 4 19.77 -41.93 75.28
C ARG A 4 19.71 -40.74 74.31
N PRO A 5 20.77 -40.46 73.53
CA PRO A 5 20.87 -39.29 72.63
C PRO A 5 19.72 -39.17 71.61
N ILE A 6 19.01 -40.27 71.38
CA ILE A 6 17.81 -40.37 70.53
C ILE A 6 16.64 -39.52 71.05
N TYR A 7 16.46 -39.38 72.37
CA TYR A 7 15.36 -38.59 72.93
C TYR A 7 15.60 -37.09 72.76
N PHE A 8 16.85 -36.65 72.84
CA PHE A 8 17.24 -35.26 72.64
C PHE A 8 17.06 -34.84 71.17
N LEU A 9 17.45 -35.71 70.24
CA LEU A 9 17.27 -35.46 68.80
C LEU A 9 15.78 -35.42 68.41
N ARG A 10 14.94 -36.30 68.99
CA ARG A 10 13.48 -36.30 68.76
C ARG A 10 12.81 -35.04 69.34
N LEU A 11 13.23 -34.60 70.53
CA LEU A 11 12.73 -33.36 71.13
C LEU A 11 13.13 -32.14 70.29
N LEU A 12 14.38 -32.10 69.81
CA LEU A 12 14.87 -31.05 68.92
C LEU A 12 14.09 -31.02 67.60
N MET A 13 13.83 -32.18 66.98
CA MET A 13 13.00 -32.27 65.78
C MET A 13 11.55 -31.83 66.03
N LEU A 14 10.95 -32.21 67.16
CA LEU A 14 9.61 -31.77 67.54
C LEU A 14 9.55 -30.26 67.76
N CYS A 15 10.56 -29.67 68.40
CA CYS A 15 10.67 -28.21 68.54
C CYS A 15 10.87 -27.52 67.20
N LEU A 16 11.69 -28.06 66.30
CA LEU A 16 11.89 -27.50 64.94
C LEU A 16 10.63 -27.61 64.08
N CYS A 17 9.93 -28.75 64.10
CA CYS A 17 8.64 -28.91 63.44
C CYS A 17 7.59 -27.97 64.02
N GLY A 18 7.56 -27.79 65.35
CA GLY A 18 6.70 -26.82 66.01
C GLY A 18 7.00 -25.38 65.60
N LEU A 19 8.28 -25.01 65.49
CA LEU A 19 8.71 -23.69 65.04
C LEU A 19 8.34 -23.43 63.57
N PHE A 20 8.47 -24.45 62.72
CA PHE A 20 8.11 -24.38 61.30
C PHE A 20 6.59 -24.29 61.11
N LEU A 21 5.81 -25.01 61.92
CA LEU A 21 4.35 -24.89 61.94
C LEU A 21 3.88 -23.53 62.47
N LEU A 22 4.61 -22.94 63.43
CA LEU A 22 4.36 -21.56 63.88
C LEU A 22 4.62 -20.55 62.75
N LEU A 23 5.69 -20.70 61.96
CA LEU A 23 5.97 -19.82 60.82
C LEU A 23 4.87 -19.87 59.74
N ILE A 24 4.22 -21.02 59.56
CA ILE A 24 3.08 -21.18 58.63
C ILE A 24 1.78 -20.66 59.25
N ALA A 25 1.57 -20.82 60.56
CA ALA A 25 0.36 -20.34 61.24
C ALA A 25 0.35 -18.82 61.45
N PHE A 26 1.53 -18.19 61.52
CA PHE A 26 1.72 -16.74 61.69
C PHE A 26 2.23 -16.04 60.44
N SER A 27 2.27 -16.71 59.27
CA SER A 27 2.42 -15.99 58.02
C SER A 27 1.17 -15.12 57.83
N SER A 28 1.28 -13.83 58.13
CA SER A 28 0.29 -12.84 57.76
C SER A 28 0.01 -13.07 56.28
N ARG A 29 -1.22 -13.44 55.93
CA ARG A 29 -1.65 -13.33 54.54
C ARG A 29 -1.45 -11.87 54.18
N ALA A 30 -0.44 -11.57 53.36
CA ALA A 30 -0.34 -10.28 52.74
C ALA A 30 -1.59 -10.15 51.86
N PHE A 31 -2.65 -9.58 52.41
CA PHE A 31 -3.70 -9.04 51.60
C PHE A 31 -3.04 -7.89 50.85
N ALA A 32 -2.80 -8.06 49.55
CA ALA A 32 -2.52 -6.92 48.70
C ALA A 32 -3.62 -5.90 48.98
N ALA A 33 -3.25 -4.72 49.50
CA ALA A 33 -4.22 -3.66 49.66
C ALA A 33 -4.82 -3.41 48.28
N SER A 34 -6.15 -3.45 48.17
CA SER A 34 -6.84 -3.06 46.93
C SER A 34 -6.33 -1.67 46.55
N ASN A 35 -5.84 -1.48 45.32
CA ASN A 35 -5.45 -0.15 44.86
C ASN A 35 -6.62 0.83 45.12
N PRO A 36 -6.38 1.96 45.80
CA PRO A 36 -7.46 2.88 46.14
C PRO A 36 -8.06 3.56 44.91
N ILE A 37 -7.26 3.68 43.84
CA ILE A 37 -7.66 4.17 42.51
C ILE A 37 -8.39 3.06 41.75
N THR A 38 -9.53 3.41 41.15
CA THR A 38 -10.36 2.54 40.33
C THR A 38 -10.90 3.30 39.14
N ILE A 39 -10.78 2.74 37.93
CA ILE A 39 -11.47 3.25 36.75
C ILE A 39 -12.90 2.70 36.75
N THR A 40 -13.89 3.58 36.67
CA THR A 40 -15.31 3.25 36.77
C THR A 40 -16.07 3.35 35.45
N TYR A 41 -15.53 4.10 34.50
CA TYR A 41 -16.06 4.23 33.15
C TYR A 41 -14.90 4.57 32.20
N GLN A 42 -14.95 4.02 31.00
CA GLN A 42 -14.09 4.44 29.92
C GLN A 42 -14.73 4.16 28.56
N THR A 43 -14.34 4.91 27.54
CA THR A 43 -14.73 4.68 26.15
C THR A 43 -13.64 5.19 25.22
N ASN A 44 -13.60 4.60 24.02
CA ASN A 44 -12.91 5.11 22.84
C ASN A 44 -13.96 5.31 21.75
N ALA A 45 -13.86 6.39 20.98
CA ALA A 45 -14.76 6.69 19.87
C ALA A 45 -13.93 7.05 18.64
N VAL A 46 -13.97 6.18 17.64
CA VAL A 46 -13.27 6.40 16.37
C VAL A 46 -14.09 7.37 15.51
N HIS A 47 -13.44 8.41 15.02
CA HIS A 47 -13.97 9.41 14.09
C HIS A 47 -13.14 9.38 12.82
N PHE A 48 -13.20 8.26 12.10
CA PHE A 48 -12.36 8.01 10.94
C PHE A 48 -12.59 9.04 9.80
N PRO A 49 -11.53 9.50 9.13
CA PRO A 49 -10.10 9.24 9.40
C PRO A 49 -9.47 10.22 10.40
N GLY A 50 -10.25 11.18 10.93
CA GLY A 50 -9.70 12.38 11.54
C GLY A 50 -9.19 12.21 12.97
N SER A 51 -9.83 11.39 13.81
CA SER A 51 -9.44 11.31 15.23
C SER A 51 -9.98 10.08 15.96
N ILE A 52 -9.47 9.87 17.17
CA ILE A 52 -10.04 8.95 18.18
C ILE A 52 -10.19 9.70 19.51
N ASP A 53 -11.42 9.75 20.03
CA ASP A 53 -11.71 10.38 21.31
C ASP A 53 -11.75 9.34 22.44
N PHE A 54 -10.89 9.53 23.44
CA PHE A 54 -10.85 8.72 24.66
C PHE A 54 -11.49 9.47 25.82
N THR A 55 -12.30 8.78 26.61
CA THR A 55 -12.85 9.31 27.86
C THR A 55 -12.68 8.29 28.97
N MET A 56 -12.29 8.73 30.16
CA MET A 56 -12.08 7.87 31.32
C MET A 56 -12.55 8.58 32.60
N THR A 57 -13.28 7.87 33.45
CA THR A 57 -13.67 8.33 34.80
C THR A 57 -13.09 7.42 35.86
N ALA A 58 -12.28 7.99 36.74
CA ALA A 58 -11.64 7.28 37.85
C ALA A 58 -12.00 7.86 39.20
N ASN A 59 -12.03 6.97 40.20
CA ASN A 59 -12.23 7.29 41.60
C ASN A 59 -11.09 6.75 42.44
N ASP A 60 -10.54 7.60 43.30
CA ASP A 60 -9.62 7.24 44.37
C ASP A 60 -10.30 7.50 45.72
N ARG A 61 -10.41 6.44 46.53
CA ARG A 61 -11.07 6.48 47.84
C ARG A 61 -10.27 7.29 48.86
N ASP A 62 -8.95 7.35 48.71
CA ASP A 62 -8.03 7.81 49.74
C ASP A 62 -7.54 9.23 49.42
N MET A 63 -7.06 9.47 48.19
CA MET A 63 -6.36 10.70 47.80
C MET A 63 -6.88 11.32 46.50
N PRO A 64 -6.68 12.63 46.27
CA PRO A 64 -6.92 13.22 44.96
C PRO A 64 -5.96 12.65 43.89
N ILE A 65 -6.50 12.27 42.73
CA ILE A 65 -5.72 11.90 41.55
C ILE A 65 -5.11 13.17 40.98
N SER A 66 -3.80 13.15 40.73
CA SER A 66 -3.00 14.33 40.41
C SER A 66 -2.26 14.24 39.07
N GLN A 67 -2.02 13.04 38.56
CA GLN A 67 -1.46 12.82 37.23
C GLN A 67 -2.22 11.69 36.52
N ALA A 68 -2.28 11.81 35.20
CA ALA A 68 -2.79 10.77 34.33
C ALA A 68 -1.98 10.76 33.03
N THR A 69 -1.67 9.56 32.59
CA THR A 69 -0.98 9.32 31.32
C THR A 69 -1.77 8.28 30.54
N LEU A 70 -2.05 8.58 29.29
CA LEU A 70 -2.64 7.64 28.34
C LEU A 70 -1.51 7.07 27.48
N PHE A 71 -1.50 5.76 27.32
CA PHE A 71 -0.63 5.09 26.37
C PHE A 71 -1.48 4.53 25.25
N ILE A 72 -1.10 4.77 23.99
CA ILE A 72 -1.81 4.28 22.81
C ILE A 72 -0.79 3.60 21.90
N ARG A 73 -1.14 2.45 21.33
CA ARG A 73 -0.29 1.70 20.41
C ARG A 73 -1.10 1.24 19.23
N PHE A 74 -0.85 1.85 18.07
CA PHE A 74 -1.32 1.36 16.78
C PHE A 74 -0.43 0.21 16.30
N LYS A 75 -1.00 -0.99 16.15
CA LYS A 75 -0.28 -2.22 15.81
C LYS A 75 -0.26 -2.45 14.29
N ASP A 76 0.03 -1.40 13.53
CA ASP A 76 0.19 -1.44 12.07
C ASP A 76 1.57 -1.97 11.64
N THR A 77 2.55 -1.92 12.53
CA THR A 77 3.91 -2.44 12.32
C THR A 77 4.33 -3.35 13.47
N PRO A 78 5.18 -4.38 13.22
CA PRO A 78 5.63 -5.30 14.27
C PRO A 78 6.38 -4.63 15.43
N ASP A 79 7.06 -3.52 15.15
CA ASP A 79 7.89 -2.77 16.11
C ASP A 79 7.16 -1.57 16.72
N ALA A 80 5.84 -1.47 16.53
CA ALA A 80 5.05 -0.38 17.08
C ALA A 80 5.20 -0.29 18.61
N VAL A 81 5.63 0.88 19.09
CA VAL A 81 5.74 1.20 20.50
C VAL A 81 4.58 2.09 20.93
N PRO A 82 4.10 1.98 22.19
CA PRO A 82 3.07 2.89 22.66
C PRO A 82 3.58 4.34 22.69
N GLU A 83 2.81 5.26 22.14
CA GLU A 83 2.93 6.68 22.45
C GLU A 83 2.49 6.93 23.90
N GLN A 84 3.00 8.02 24.47
CA GLN A 84 2.76 8.37 25.86
C GLN A 84 2.28 9.82 25.96
N ASP A 85 1.04 9.98 26.38
CA ASP A 85 0.37 11.27 26.42
C ASP A 85 -0.01 11.67 27.84
N ASN A 86 0.58 12.76 28.32
CA ASN A 86 0.29 13.29 29.63
C ASN A 86 -1.00 14.11 29.59
N VAL A 87 -2.05 13.58 30.22
CA VAL A 87 -3.36 14.21 30.25
C VAL A 87 -3.42 15.22 31.39
N THR A 88 -3.70 16.48 31.04
CA THR A 88 -3.64 17.59 32.01
C THR A 88 -4.78 17.51 33.02
N ILE A 89 -4.43 17.43 34.31
CA ILE A 89 -5.37 17.54 35.43
C ILE A 89 -5.22 18.92 36.09
N SER A 90 -6.09 19.87 35.74
CA SER A 90 -6.02 21.22 36.31
C SER A 90 -6.44 21.29 37.78
N HIS A 91 -7.31 20.37 38.22
CA HIS A 91 -7.85 20.33 39.58
C HIS A 91 -7.83 18.89 40.09
N PRO A 92 -6.79 18.49 40.85
CA PRO A 92 -6.74 17.16 41.45
C PRO A 92 -7.97 16.89 42.32
N ALA A 93 -8.60 15.73 42.12
CA ALA A 93 -9.81 15.34 42.85
C ALA A 93 -9.86 13.83 43.08
N LYS A 94 -10.63 13.40 44.08
CA LYS A 94 -10.89 11.97 44.34
C LYS A 94 -11.72 11.31 43.25
N SER A 95 -12.43 12.08 42.44
CA SER A 95 -13.19 11.62 41.30
C SER A 95 -12.89 12.56 40.14
N ILE A 96 -12.38 12.02 39.05
CA ILE A 96 -12.01 12.79 37.85
C ILE A 96 -12.64 12.13 36.62
N THR A 97 -13.01 12.97 35.65
CA THR A 97 -13.28 12.54 34.28
C THR A 97 -12.27 13.23 33.39
N LEU A 98 -11.56 12.46 32.58
CA LEU A 98 -10.56 12.91 31.65
C LEU A 98 -10.98 12.62 30.22
N HIS A 99 -10.52 13.47 29.32
CA HIS A 99 -10.73 13.35 27.88
C HIS A 99 -9.39 13.50 27.18
N TRP A 100 -9.18 12.69 26.13
CA TRP A 100 -8.05 12.81 25.23
C TRP A 100 -8.55 12.73 23.79
N HIS A 101 -8.00 13.58 22.93
CA HIS A 101 -8.32 13.63 21.50
C HIS A 101 -7.06 13.27 20.74
N GLU A 102 -7.06 12.07 20.14
CA GLU A 102 -5.97 11.59 19.32
C GLU A 102 -6.19 12.03 17.86
N ASP A 103 -5.24 12.76 17.28
CA ASP A 103 -5.34 13.22 15.89
C ASP A 103 -4.78 12.15 14.96
N THR A 104 -5.67 11.47 14.23
CA THR A 104 -5.30 10.44 13.26
C THR A 104 -5.35 10.96 11.82
N SER A 105 -5.37 12.29 11.62
CA SER A 105 -5.43 12.89 10.29
C SER A 105 -4.03 13.09 9.67
N GLY A 106 -4.00 13.27 8.34
CA GLY A 106 -2.76 13.63 7.64
C GLY A 106 -1.64 12.60 7.82
N ASN A 107 -0.53 13.01 8.42
CA ASN A 107 0.63 12.13 8.61
C ASN A 107 0.44 11.10 9.74
N ASN A 108 -0.60 11.24 10.56
CA ASN A 108 -0.95 10.31 11.64
C ASN A 108 -2.04 9.31 11.20
N PHE A 109 -2.24 9.16 9.90
CA PHE A 109 -3.26 8.29 9.35
C PHE A 109 -2.99 6.82 9.67
N HIS A 110 -4.02 6.14 10.18
CA HIS A 110 -4.04 4.69 10.34
C HIS A 110 -5.22 4.11 9.56
N SER A 111 -4.95 3.08 8.76
CA SER A 111 -5.96 2.42 7.92
C SER A 111 -7.07 1.78 8.75
N PRO A 112 -8.28 1.62 8.21
CA PRO A 112 -9.29 0.74 8.81
C PRO A 112 -8.72 -0.68 8.97
N GLY A 113 -9.11 -1.37 10.04
CA GLY A 113 -8.58 -2.68 10.41
C GLY A 113 -7.32 -2.62 11.29
N THR A 114 -6.78 -1.44 11.58
CA THR A 114 -5.60 -1.30 12.46
C THR A 114 -5.97 -1.67 13.89
N PRO A 115 -5.32 -2.69 14.50
CA PRO A 115 -5.52 -2.98 15.92
C PRO A 115 -4.88 -1.90 16.78
N VAL A 116 -5.60 -1.43 17.78
CA VAL A 116 -5.14 -0.39 18.71
C VAL A 116 -5.22 -0.94 20.12
N GLU A 117 -4.12 -0.80 20.85
CA GLU A 117 -4.07 -1.06 22.28
C GLU A 117 -3.94 0.25 23.04
N TYR A 118 -4.67 0.42 24.13
CA TYR A 118 -4.48 1.57 25.00
C TYR A 118 -4.66 1.23 26.48
N TYR A 119 -4.07 2.02 27.36
CA TYR A 119 -4.27 1.93 28.80
C TYR A 119 -3.96 3.25 29.51
N TRP A 120 -4.58 3.44 30.66
CA TRP A 120 -4.32 4.58 31.54
C TRP A 120 -3.34 4.23 32.68
N GLU A 121 -2.40 5.12 32.94
CA GLU A 121 -1.65 5.20 34.19
C GLU A 121 -2.14 6.40 34.99
N LEU A 122 -2.48 6.19 36.26
CA LEU A 122 -2.98 7.22 37.17
C LEU A 122 -2.09 7.32 38.40
N GLN A 123 -1.86 8.53 38.89
CA GLN A 123 -1.09 8.77 40.12
C GLN A 123 -1.82 9.72 41.07
N ASP A 124 -1.92 9.34 42.34
CA ASP A 124 -2.51 10.16 43.39
C ASP A 124 -1.52 11.14 44.04
N GLY A 125 -2.02 11.99 44.94
CA GLY A 125 -1.20 12.95 45.68
C GLY A 125 -0.20 12.35 46.68
N LEU A 126 -0.22 11.03 46.93
CA LEU A 126 0.79 10.29 47.70
C LEU A 126 1.78 9.54 46.80
N ASN A 127 1.69 9.72 45.48
CA ASN A 127 2.44 8.99 44.46
C ASN A 127 2.12 7.48 44.40
N ASN A 128 0.93 7.07 44.85
CA ASN A 128 0.43 5.74 44.52
C ASN A 128 0.06 5.72 43.04
N GLN A 129 0.57 4.72 42.33
CA GLN A 129 0.29 4.53 40.91
C GLN A 129 -0.72 3.41 40.70
N TYR A 130 -1.59 3.59 39.71
CA TYR A 130 -2.47 2.57 39.18
C TYR A 130 -2.21 2.44 37.68
N PHE A 131 -1.82 1.24 37.27
CA PHE A 131 -1.70 0.86 35.87
C PHE A 131 -2.91 0.05 35.49
N GLU A 132 -3.66 0.52 34.51
CA GLU A 132 -4.76 -0.21 33.94
C GLU A 132 -4.26 -1.39 33.08
N PRO A 133 -4.93 -2.56 33.11
CA PRO A 133 -4.72 -3.57 32.09
C PRO A 133 -5.04 -3.05 30.68
N PRO A 134 -4.17 -3.30 29.68
CA PRO A 134 -4.42 -2.90 28.30
C PRO A 134 -5.80 -3.29 27.76
N GLN A 135 -6.42 -2.36 27.04
CA GLN A 135 -7.63 -2.55 26.26
C GLN A 135 -7.27 -2.60 24.78
N ASP A 136 -7.92 -3.48 24.02
CA ASP A 136 -7.73 -3.57 22.57
C ASP A 136 -9.03 -3.23 21.84
N PHE A 137 -8.92 -2.53 20.71
CA PHE A 137 -9.98 -2.35 19.73
C PHE A 137 -9.40 -2.35 18.30
N ILE A 138 -10.26 -2.32 17.30
CA ILE A 138 -9.86 -2.25 15.89
C ILE A 138 -10.46 -0.98 15.29
N THR A 139 -9.67 -0.20 14.57
CA THR A 139 -10.18 0.96 13.82
C THR A 139 -11.11 0.48 12.72
N ILE A 140 -12.23 1.17 12.53
CA ILE A 140 -13.12 0.94 11.40
C ILE A 140 -13.42 2.28 10.73
N ASP A 141 -13.77 2.24 9.46
CA ASP A 141 -14.26 3.43 8.79
C ASP A 141 -15.67 3.78 9.28
N THR A 142 -15.74 4.66 10.28
CA THR A 142 -16.98 5.09 10.93
C THR A 142 -17.83 6.05 10.10
N ARG A 143 -17.40 6.41 8.88
CA ARG A 143 -18.21 7.22 7.95
C ARG A 143 -19.46 6.48 7.48
N PHE A 144 -19.46 5.15 7.57
CA PHE A 144 -20.52 4.29 7.02
C PHE A 144 -21.12 3.34 8.06
N SER A 145 -22.39 2.98 7.85
CA SER A 145 -23.06 1.89 8.56
C SER A 145 -22.88 0.58 7.80
N TRP A 146 -21.85 -0.16 8.18
CA TRP A 146 -21.47 -1.40 7.50
C TRP A 146 -22.45 -2.55 7.76
N GLN A 147 -22.71 -3.30 6.69
CA GLN A 147 -23.30 -4.64 6.68
C GLN A 147 -22.20 -5.64 6.36
N HIS A 148 -22.36 -6.89 6.77
CA HIS A 148 -21.40 -7.93 6.49
C HIS A 148 -22.04 -9.29 6.25
N LEU A 149 -21.33 -10.12 5.49
CA LEU A 149 -21.55 -11.56 5.36
C LEU A 149 -20.20 -12.24 5.46
N SER A 150 -20.20 -13.43 6.05
CA SER A 150 -18.97 -14.20 6.22
C SER A 150 -19.16 -15.63 5.73
N GLN A 151 -18.13 -16.19 5.12
CA GLN A 151 -18.05 -17.59 4.74
C GLN A 151 -16.62 -18.10 4.95
N GLY A 152 -16.46 -19.09 5.84
CA GLY A 152 -15.14 -19.60 6.19
C GLY A 152 -14.26 -18.52 6.82
N LEU A 153 -13.12 -18.24 6.20
CA LEU A 153 -12.16 -17.22 6.63
C LEU A 153 -12.36 -15.85 5.95
N LEU A 154 -13.37 -15.69 5.10
CA LEU A 154 -13.66 -14.44 4.42
C LEU A 154 -14.85 -13.74 5.07
N GLN A 155 -14.71 -12.46 5.38
CA GLN A 155 -15.80 -11.53 5.63
C GLN A 155 -15.83 -10.44 4.55
N VAL A 156 -17.02 -10.18 4.01
CA VAL A 156 -17.26 -9.07 3.06
C VAL A 156 -18.08 -8.01 3.77
N ASN A 157 -17.58 -6.78 3.77
CA ASN A 157 -18.21 -5.62 4.39
C ASN A 157 -18.66 -4.64 3.29
N TRP A 158 -19.91 -4.19 3.32
CA TRP A 158 -20.43 -3.17 2.39
C TRP A 158 -21.45 -2.25 3.08
N TYR A 159 -21.81 -1.14 2.46
CA TYR A 159 -22.85 -0.24 2.99
C TYR A 159 -23.76 0.28 1.87
N ASN A 160 -24.87 0.91 2.26
CA ASN A 160 -25.82 1.59 1.37
C ASN A 160 -26.32 0.74 0.17
N ARG A 161 -26.36 -0.58 0.32
CA ARG A 161 -26.87 -1.54 -0.68
C ARG A 161 -27.56 -2.71 0.00
N GLN A 162 -28.41 -3.40 -0.74
CA GLN A 162 -29.17 -4.55 -0.24
C GLN A 162 -28.26 -5.76 0.02
N ASN A 163 -28.70 -6.68 0.89
CA ASN A 163 -27.98 -7.92 1.19
C ASN A 163 -27.71 -8.80 -0.05
N SER A 164 -28.55 -8.71 -1.09
CA SER A 164 -28.33 -9.42 -2.36
C SER A 164 -27.03 -8.98 -3.06
N PHE A 165 -26.66 -7.71 -2.97
CA PHE A 165 -25.36 -7.22 -3.46
C PHE A 165 -24.21 -7.87 -2.69
N GLY A 166 -24.28 -7.85 -1.36
CA GLY A 166 -23.28 -8.47 -0.48
C GLY A 166 -23.10 -9.96 -0.79
N GLN A 167 -24.20 -10.67 -1.05
CA GLN A 167 -24.14 -12.10 -1.43
C GLN A 167 -23.40 -12.32 -2.75
N VAL A 168 -23.68 -11.52 -3.79
CA VAL A 168 -22.97 -11.64 -5.07
C VAL A 168 -21.47 -11.38 -4.89
N VAL A 169 -21.09 -10.34 -4.14
CA VAL A 169 -19.68 -10.05 -3.88
C VAL A 169 -19.01 -11.20 -3.11
N LEU A 170 -19.67 -11.74 -2.08
CA LEU A 170 -19.17 -12.88 -1.32
C LEU A 170 -18.95 -14.11 -2.21
N ASP A 171 -19.90 -14.42 -3.10
CA ASP A 171 -19.79 -15.57 -4.02
C ASP A 171 -18.64 -15.39 -5.01
N ARG A 172 -18.46 -14.17 -5.54
CA ARG A 172 -17.34 -13.81 -6.44
C ARG A 172 -15.99 -13.91 -5.71
N ALA A 173 -15.90 -13.36 -4.50
CA ALA A 173 -14.68 -13.40 -3.70
C ALA A 173 -14.30 -14.85 -3.32
N ASN A 174 -15.26 -15.70 -2.96
CA ASN A 174 -15.00 -17.13 -2.73
C ASN A 174 -14.53 -17.87 -4.00
N THR A 175 -15.07 -17.50 -5.17
CA THR A 175 -14.62 -18.03 -6.47
C THR A 175 -13.16 -17.64 -6.72
N SER A 176 -12.81 -16.36 -6.51
CA SER A 176 -11.43 -15.86 -6.62
C SER A 176 -10.51 -16.59 -5.64
N LEU A 177 -10.87 -16.69 -4.35
CA LEU A 177 -10.06 -17.40 -3.34
C LEU A 177 -9.84 -18.86 -3.70
N THR A 178 -10.83 -19.54 -4.28
CA THR A 178 -10.68 -20.92 -4.75
C THR A 178 -9.67 -21.01 -5.89
N HIS A 179 -9.78 -20.12 -6.88
CA HIS A 179 -8.84 -20.03 -8.01
C HIS A 179 -7.40 -19.75 -7.53
N ILE A 180 -7.23 -18.72 -6.70
CA ILE A 180 -5.95 -18.30 -6.14
C ILE A 180 -5.33 -19.45 -5.33
N SER A 181 -6.11 -20.09 -4.46
CA SER A 181 -5.63 -21.21 -3.63
C SER A 181 -5.10 -22.36 -4.48
N GLN A 182 -5.74 -22.64 -5.61
CA GLN A 182 -5.26 -23.65 -6.56
C GLN A 182 -3.92 -23.21 -7.16
N LYS A 183 -3.83 -21.99 -7.70
CA LYS A 183 -2.60 -21.49 -8.34
C LYS A 183 -1.40 -21.43 -7.39
N LEU A 184 -1.59 -20.88 -6.20
CA LEU A 184 -0.52 -20.75 -5.20
C LEU A 184 -0.18 -22.09 -4.51
N GLY A 185 -1.08 -23.08 -4.57
CA GLY A 185 -0.94 -24.36 -3.86
C GLY A 185 -1.26 -24.28 -2.36
N GLY A 186 -2.06 -23.29 -1.97
CA GLY A 186 -2.55 -23.08 -0.60
C GLY A 186 -3.48 -21.87 -0.52
N GLY A 187 -4.51 -21.93 0.33
CA GLY A 187 -5.46 -20.83 0.58
C GLY A 187 -5.17 -20.01 1.84
N LEU A 188 -6.18 -19.34 2.37
CA LEU A 188 -6.06 -18.56 3.60
C LEU A 188 -5.71 -19.44 4.82
N LEU A 189 -4.91 -18.87 5.73
CA LEU A 189 -4.54 -19.43 7.03
C LEU A 189 -5.24 -18.69 8.19
N HIS A 190 -5.54 -17.40 8.00
CA HIS A 190 -6.21 -16.55 8.97
C HIS A 190 -7.39 -15.82 8.33
N PRO A 191 -8.38 -15.36 9.12
CA PRO A 191 -9.49 -14.57 8.60
C PRO A 191 -9.00 -13.32 7.86
N ILE A 192 -9.70 -12.96 6.79
CA ILE A 192 -9.51 -11.72 6.05
C ILE A 192 -10.83 -10.96 5.97
N ASN A 193 -10.72 -9.65 5.78
CA ASN A 193 -11.84 -8.75 5.55
C ASN A 193 -11.69 -8.08 4.19
N LEU A 194 -12.78 -8.06 3.43
CA LEU A 194 -12.89 -7.35 2.16
C LEU A 194 -13.92 -6.23 2.29
N TRP A 195 -13.47 -4.98 2.20
CA TRP A 195 -14.31 -3.79 2.30
C TRP A 195 -14.68 -3.26 0.93
N ILE A 196 -15.99 -3.10 0.72
CA ILE A 196 -16.56 -2.65 -0.54
C ILE A 196 -17.06 -1.22 -0.41
N TYR A 197 -16.41 -0.30 -1.10
CA TYR A 197 -16.82 1.08 -1.20
C TYR A 197 -17.70 1.32 -2.42
N ALA A 198 -18.70 2.19 -2.26
CA ALA A 198 -19.68 2.47 -3.28
C ALA A 198 -19.20 3.50 -4.34
N SER A 199 -18.21 4.33 -4.00
CA SER A 199 -17.67 5.38 -4.86
C SER A 199 -16.16 5.52 -4.72
N ASN A 200 -15.52 6.21 -5.68
CA ASN A 200 -14.08 6.49 -5.62
C ASN A 200 -13.73 7.42 -4.45
N GLU A 201 -14.61 8.39 -4.13
CA GLU A 201 -14.39 9.30 -3.01
C GLU A 201 -14.38 8.55 -1.67
N ASP A 202 -15.34 7.64 -1.49
CA ASP A 202 -15.42 6.83 -0.28
C ASP A 202 -14.20 5.92 -0.14
N PHE A 203 -13.81 5.26 -1.22
CA PHE A 203 -12.63 4.39 -1.29
C PHE A 203 -11.34 5.15 -0.98
N HIS A 204 -11.06 6.25 -1.69
CA HIS A 204 -9.82 7.01 -1.49
C HIS A 204 -9.76 7.67 -0.12
N GLY A 205 -10.90 8.05 0.45
CA GLY A 205 -10.94 8.56 1.83
C GLY A 205 -10.64 7.49 2.90
N ALA A 206 -10.56 6.21 2.52
CA ALA A 206 -10.12 5.12 3.39
C ALA A 206 -8.64 4.74 3.21
N LEU A 207 -7.93 5.40 2.28
CA LEU A 207 -6.51 5.17 2.02
C LEU A 207 -5.65 6.26 2.67
N PRO A 208 -4.34 6.02 2.83
CA PRO A 208 -3.40 7.04 3.27
C PRO A 208 -3.49 8.33 2.42
N PRO A 209 -3.28 9.51 3.01
CA PRO A 209 -3.29 10.75 2.24
C PRO A 209 -2.27 10.72 1.10
N ASN A 210 -2.68 11.23 -0.07
CA ASN A 210 -1.91 11.22 -1.31
C ASN A 210 -1.74 9.85 -1.98
N SER A 211 -2.49 8.82 -1.58
CA SER A 211 -2.67 7.63 -2.42
C SER A 211 -3.16 8.03 -3.82
N TYR A 212 -2.63 7.36 -4.83
CA TYR A 212 -2.92 7.72 -6.22
C TYR A 212 -4.39 7.50 -6.57
N GLU A 213 -5.03 8.49 -7.21
CA GLU A 213 -6.46 8.43 -7.57
C GLU A 213 -6.85 7.29 -8.53
N TRP A 214 -5.87 6.69 -9.21
CA TRP A 214 -6.07 5.61 -10.18
C TRP A 214 -6.07 4.21 -9.55
N VAL A 215 -5.83 4.10 -8.24
CA VAL A 215 -5.85 2.83 -7.51
C VAL A 215 -7.29 2.30 -7.50
N GLY A 216 -7.50 1.10 -8.05
CA GLY A 216 -8.82 0.44 -8.12
C GLY A 216 -9.12 -0.47 -6.93
N GLY A 217 -8.09 -0.86 -6.19
CA GLY A 217 -8.11 -1.70 -5.01
C GLY A 217 -6.80 -1.57 -4.24
N GLU A 218 -6.81 -1.91 -2.95
CA GLU A 218 -5.63 -1.92 -2.10
C GLU A 218 -5.73 -3.11 -1.13
N ALA A 219 -4.69 -3.93 -1.08
CA ALA A 219 -4.51 -4.93 -0.04
C ALA A 219 -3.49 -4.43 1.00
N LEU A 220 -3.82 -4.62 2.29
CA LEU A 220 -2.92 -4.45 3.41
C LEU A 220 -2.71 -5.82 4.08
N PRO A 221 -1.77 -6.65 3.58
CA PRO A 221 -1.60 -8.01 4.09
C PRO A 221 -1.27 -8.09 5.57
N TYR A 222 -0.55 -7.10 6.12
CA TYR A 222 -0.23 -7.03 7.55
C TYR A 222 -1.47 -6.84 8.44
N LEU A 223 -2.58 -6.33 7.89
CA LEU A 223 -3.87 -6.24 8.58
C LEU A 223 -4.83 -7.37 8.21
N ASN A 224 -4.54 -8.16 7.17
CA ASN A 224 -5.48 -9.10 6.55
C ASN A 224 -6.72 -8.40 5.94
N GLU A 225 -6.49 -7.22 5.37
CA GLU A 225 -7.53 -6.31 4.89
C GLU A 225 -7.36 -6.04 3.41
N ALA A 226 -8.45 -6.06 2.64
CA ALA A 226 -8.48 -5.55 1.27
C ALA A 226 -9.65 -4.57 1.10
N PHE A 227 -9.43 -3.54 0.31
CA PHE A 227 -10.37 -2.46 0.04
C PHE A 227 -10.55 -2.36 -1.47
N ILE A 228 -11.79 -2.39 -1.96
CA ILE A 228 -12.08 -2.20 -3.38
C ILE A 228 -13.30 -1.32 -3.58
N ARG A 229 -13.37 -0.66 -4.72
CA ARG A 229 -14.53 0.12 -5.14
C ARG A 229 -15.34 -0.67 -6.17
N VAL A 230 -16.61 -0.93 -5.89
CA VAL A 230 -17.50 -1.70 -6.77
C VAL A 230 -18.77 -0.91 -7.02
N VAL A 231 -19.07 -0.51 -8.25
CA VAL A 231 -20.29 0.28 -8.58
C VAL A 231 -21.54 -0.58 -8.53
N ASP A 232 -21.47 -1.77 -9.11
CA ASP A 232 -22.57 -2.72 -9.20
C ASP A 232 -22.03 -4.15 -9.37
N THR A 233 -22.92 -5.12 -9.56
CA THR A 233 -22.55 -6.54 -9.62
C THR A 233 -21.90 -6.98 -10.93
N GLU A 234 -21.89 -6.12 -11.95
CA GLU A 234 -21.26 -6.36 -13.25
C GLU A 234 -19.94 -5.58 -13.41
N ASP A 235 -19.51 -4.86 -12.36
CA ASP A 235 -18.27 -4.09 -12.35
C ASP A 235 -17.05 -4.99 -12.60
N TYR A 236 -16.22 -4.61 -13.57
CA TYR A 236 -14.98 -5.31 -13.91
C TYR A 236 -14.00 -5.41 -12.73
N THR A 237 -14.08 -4.52 -11.74
CA THR A 237 -13.32 -4.65 -10.47
C THR A 237 -13.51 -6.02 -9.83
N LEU A 238 -14.71 -6.63 -9.92
CA LEU A 238 -14.95 -7.98 -9.37
C LEU A 238 -14.16 -9.09 -10.09
N MET A 239 -13.73 -8.84 -11.33
CA MET A 239 -12.94 -9.77 -12.15
C MET A 239 -11.47 -9.39 -12.25
N ARG A 240 -11.13 -8.14 -11.92
CA ARG A 240 -9.79 -7.56 -12.06
C ARG A 240 -9.16 -7.27 -10.70
N ASP A 241 -9.69 -6.30 -9.96
CA ASP A 241 -9.06 -5.81 -8.71
C ASP A 241 -9.29 -6.78 -7.56
N MET A 242 -10.50 -7.33 -7.43
CA MET A 242 -10.81 -8.28 -6.36
C MET A 242 -9.87 -9.49 -6.35
N PRO A 243 -9.70 -10.28 -7.44
CA PRO A 243 -8.75 -11.38 -7.42
C PRO A 243 -7.30 -10.92 -7.28
N HIS A 244 -6.95 -9.72 -7.75
CA HIS A 244 -5.62 -9.13 -7.55
C HIS A 244 -5.33 -8.91 -6.06
N GLU A 245 -6.16 -8.13 -5.36
CA GLU A 245 -5.97 -7.83 -3.93
C GLU A 245 -6.08 -9.09 -3.05
N LEU A 246 -6.99 -10.01 -3.38
CA LEU A 246 -7.10 -11.27 -2.65
C LEU A 246 -5.87 -12.18 -2.84
N THR A 247 -5.15 -12.03 -3.96
CA THR A 247 -3.90 -12.79 -4.17
C THR A 247 -2.85 -12.33 -3.17
N HIS A 248 -2.67 -11.02 -2.98
CA HIS A 248 -1.77 -10.45 -1.99
C HIS A 248 -2.07 -11.01 -0.59
N LEU A 249 -3.34 -11.02 -0.17
CA LEU A 249 -3.71 -11.54 1.15
C LEU A 249 -3.40 -13.04 1.32
N VAL A 250 -3.75 -13.88 0.33
CA VAL A 250 -3.47 -15.32 0.41
C VAL A 250 -1.96 -15.57 0.40
N PHE A 251 -1.24 -14.90 -0.50
CA PHE A 251 0.20 -15.09 -0.68
C PHE A 251 1.01 -14.67 0.54
N HIS A 252 0.79 -13.47 1.06
CA HIS A 252 1.52 -12.95 2.23
C HIS A 252 1.25 -13.74 3.51
N GLN A 253 0.04 -14.28 3.70
CA GLN A 253 -0.20 -15.23 4.80
C GLN A 253 0.67 -16.49 4.68
N ARG A 254 0.96 -16.93 3.46
CA ARG A 254 1.75 -18.15 3.20
C ARG A 254 3.25 -17.96 3.43
N ILE A 255 3.74 -16.72 3.33
CA ILE A 255 5.15 -16.38 3.48
C ILE A 255 5.44 -15.53 4.72
N ALA A 256 4.49 -15.43 5.66
CA ALA A 256 4.51 -14.49 6.78
C ALA A 256 5.75 -14.54 7.69
N GLN A 257 6.53 -15.63 7.66
CA GLN A 257 7.78 -15.76 8.43
C GLN A 257 9.04 -15.45 7.61
N GLY A 258 8.95 -15.36 6.29
CA GLY A 258 10.08 -15.07 5.42
C GLY A 258 10.28 -13.59 5.12
N PRO A 259 11.36 -13.25 4.40
CA PRO A 259 11.56 -11.90 3.87
C PRO A 259 10.53 -11.56 2.79
N LEU A 260 10.35 -10.26 2.54
CA LEU A 260 9.49 -9.80 1.46
C LEU A 260 10.01 -10.26 0.09
N PRO A 261 9.12 -10.68 -0.82
CA PRO A 261 9.48 -11.07 -2.17
C PRO A 261 9.83 -9.84 -3.03
N PRO A 262 10.51 -10.04 -4.18
CA PRO A 262 10.61 -8.99 -5.19
C PRO A 262 9.22 -8.53 -5.65
N THR A 263 9.03 -7.21 -5.81
CA THR A 263 7.75 -6.62 -6.25
C THR A 263 7.23 -7.24 -7.55
N TRP A 264 8.12 -7.51 -8.52
CA TRP A 264 7.71 -8.16 -9.77
C TRP A 264 7.09 -9.54 -9.56
N PHE A 265 7.50 -10.28 -8.53
CA PHE A 265 6.95 -11.62 -8.28
C PHE A 265 5.58 -11.51 -7.62
N ASP A 266 5.46 -10.62 -6.63
CA ASP A 266 4.22 -10.35 -5.90
C ASP A 266 3.11 -9.83 -6.83
N GLU A 267 3.38 -8.72 -7.51
CA GLU A 267 2.45 -8.11 -8.45
C GLU A 267 2.19 -9.00 -9.67
N GLY A 268 3.21 -9.73 -10.12
CA GLY A 268 3.06 -10.69 -11.21
C GLY A 268 2.09 -11.82 -10.85
N LEU A 269 2.14 -12.35 -9.62
CA LEU A 269 1.17 -13.34 -9.13
C LEU A 269 -0.22 -12.74 -9.03
N ALA A 270 -0.35 -11.51 -8.53
CA ALA A 270 -1.63 -10.84 -8.40
C ALA A 270 -2.30 -10.61 -9.75
N VAL A 271 -1.55 -10.10 -10.75
CA VAL A 271 -2.04 -9.98 -12.13
C VAL A 271 -2.36 -11.35 -12.74
N TYR A 272 -1.48 -12.35 -12.57
CA TYR A 272 -1.70 -13.71 -13.11
C TYR A 272 -3.02 -14.36 -12.64
N ASN A 273 -3.49 -14.03 -11.44
CA ASN A 273 -4.73 -14.57 -10.88
C ASN A 273 -5.98 -13.74 -11.24
N GLN A 274 -5.85 -12.66 -12.00
CA GLN A 274 -7.00 -11.89 -12.49
C GLN A 274 -7.80 -12.70 -13.51
N PHE A 275 -9.13 -12.51 -13.52
CA PHE A 275 -9.98 -13.08 -14.58
C PHE A 275 -10.04 -12.17 -15.81
N TYR A 276 -9.81 -10.87 -15.61
CA TYR A 276 -9.71 -9.88 -16.67
C TYR A 276 -8.36 -9.17 -16.58
N HIS A 277 -7.68 -9.07 -17.71
CA HIS A 277 -6.38 -8.40 -17.83
C HIS A 277 -6.51 -7.23 -18.82
N GLU A 278 -6.02 -6.06 -18.45
CA GLU A 278 -6.08 -4.89 -19.31
C GLU A 278 -5.24 -5.04 -20.59
N PRO A 279 -5.83 -4.75 -21.77
CA PRO A 279 -5.09 -4.74 -23.04
C PRO A 279 -3.87 -3.81 -23.04
N GLU A 280 -3.91 -2.73 -22.27
CA GLU A 280 -2.85 -1.72 -22.16
C GLU A 280 -1.54 -2.32 -21.61
N MET A 281 -1.60 -3.26 -20.67
CA MET A 281 -0.43 -3.96 -20.14
C MET A 281 0.27 -4.76 -21.26
N GLN A 282 -0.50 -5.57 -21.99
CA GLN A 282 0.01 -6.36 -23.11
C GLN A 282 0.58 -5.45 -24.21
N PHE A 283 -0.07 -4.33 -24.49
CA PHE A 283 0.39 -3.37 -25.46
C PHE A 283 1.76 -2.78 -25.08
N ARG A 284 1.94 -2.31 -23.84
CA ARG A 284 3.23 -1.76 -23.37
C ARG A 284 4.32 -2.83 -23.36
N PHE A 285 4.00 -4.06 -22.94
CA PHE A 285 4.92 -5.18 -23.02
C PHE A 285 5.39 -5.46 -24.46
N ASN A 286 4.45 -5.53 -25.42
CA ASN A 286 4.79 -5.74 -26.84
C ASN A 286 5.64 -4.60 -27.41
N GLN A 287 5.39 -3.35 -27.03
CA GLN A 287 6.25 -2.23 -27.41
C GLN A 287 7.67 -2.37 -26.87
N ALA A 288 7.82 -2.78 -25.62
CA ALA A 288 9.12 -3.00 -25.00
C ALA A 288 9.88 -4.17 -25.64
N LEU A 289 9.18 -5.22 -26.07
CA LEU A 289 9.78 -6.30 -26.87
C LEU A 289 10.29 -5.82 -28.21
N ALA A 290 9.50 -5.01 -28.93
CA ALA A 290 9.86 -4.49 -30.25
C ALA A 290 11.04 -3.49 -30.21
N SER A 291 11.20 -2.79 -29.09
CA SER A 291 12.24 -1.77 -28.90
C SER A 291 13.42 -2.22 -28.04
N HIS A 292 13.42 -3.47 -27.56
CA HIS A 292 14.43 -4.04 -26.66
C HIS A 292 14.59 -3.23 -25.35
N THR A 293 13.49 -2.73 -24.80
CA THR A 293 13.48 -1.89 -23.59
C THR A 293 12.80 -2.56 -22.39
N LEU A 294 12.75 -3.89 -22.34
CA LEU A 294 12.28 -4.62 -21.15
C LEU A 294 13.07 -4.19 -19.90
N LEU A 295 12.35 -3.97 -18.81
CA LEU A 295 12.92 -3.57 -17.52
C LEU A 295 13.75 -4.74 -16.95
N ARG A 296 14.88 -4.46 -16.31
CA ARG A 296 15.61 -5.51 -15.60
C ARG A 296 14.88 -5.88 -14.33
N LEU A 297 14.82 -7.17 -13.95
CA LEU A 297 14.12 -7.57 -12.72
C LEU A 297 14.70 -6.89 -11.48
N SER A 298 16.02 -6.71 -11.45
CA SER A 298 16.70 -5.98 -10.37
C SER A 298 16.27 -4.50 -10.25
N GLN A 299 15.72 -3.90 -11.31
CA GLN A 299 15.22 -2.52 -11.28
C GLN A 299 13.78 -2.42 -10.76
N ILE A 300 13.07 -3.54 -10.69
CA ILE A 300 11.67 -3.64 -10.27
C ILE A 300 11.48 -4.66 -9.14
N SER A 301 12.56 -4.98 -8.40
CA SER A 301 12.52 -5.88 -7.26
C SER A 301 12.10 -5.16 -5.97
N ASP A 302 12.48 -3.90 -5.79
CA ASP A 302 12.15 -3.14 -4.58
C ASP A 302 10.82 -2.38 -4.71
N LYS A 303 10.54 -1.84 -5.91
CA LYS A 303 9.30 -1.14 -6.26
C LYS A 303 9.17 -0.96 -7.76
N PHE A 304 7.96 -0.71 -8.22
CA PHE A 304 7.72 -0.32 -9.61
C PHE A 304 8.07 1.16 -9.87
N PRO A 305 8.36 1.53 -11.13
CA PRO A 305 8.66 2.91 -11.50
C PRO A 305 7.47 3.85 -11.24
N ALA A 306 7.74 5.09 -10.83
CA ALA A 306 6.70 6.11 -10.63
C ALA A 306 6.10 6.64 -11.96
N ASP A 307 6.79 6.41 -13.08
CA ASP A 307 6.29 6.72 -14.41
C ASP A 307 5.20 5.70 -14.79
N ALA A 308 3.99 6.18 -15.09
CA ALA A 308 2.82 5.31 -15.30
C ALA A 308 3.00 4.31 -16.44
N ASP A 309 3.61 4.72 -17.57
CA ASP A 309 3.85 3.82 -18.70
C ASP A 309 4.84 2.70 -18.33
N LYS A 310 5.90 3.05 -17.59
CA LYS A 310 6.85 2.06 -17.08
C LYS A 310 6.28 1.19 -15.96
N ALA A 311 5.36 1.71 -15.13
CA ALA A 311 4.64 0.91 -14.14
C ALA A 311 3.75 -0.13 -14.82
N TYR A 312 2.95 0.27 -15.81
CA TYR A 312 2.13 -0.64 -16.62
C TYR A 312 2.98 -1.68 -17.35
N LEU A 313 4.16 -1.28 -17.87
CA LEU A 313 5.13 -2.23 -18.41
C LEU A 313 5.63 -3.20 -17.32
N ALA A 314 5.94 -2.72 -16.12
CA ALA A 314 6.40 -3.58 -15.03
C ALA A 314 5.34 -4.63 -14.66
N TYR A 315 4.05 -4.26 -14.56
CA TYR A 315 2.95 -5.22 -14.37
C TYR A 315 2.86 -6.23 -15.52
N GLY A 316 2.78 -5.76 -16.77
CA GLY A 316 2.65 -6.65 -17.94
C GLY A 316 3.85 -7.60 -18.11
N GLN A 317 5.06 -7.11 -17.82
CA GLN A 317 6.28 -7.90 -17.82
C GLN A 317 6.29 -8.95 -16.72
N SER A 318 5.92 -8.56 -15.50
CA SER A 318 5.86 -9.43 -14.32
C SER A 318 4.86 -10.55 -14.51
N TRP A 319 3.67 -10.23 -15.02
CA TRP A 319 2.65 -11.22 -15.38
C TRP A 319 3.16 -12.21 -16.43
N ASN A 320 3.77 -11.72 -17.52
CA ASN A 320 4.31 -12.59 -18.56
C ASN A 320 5.41 -13.53 -18.03
N LEU A 321 6.27 -13.03 -17.12
CA LEU A 321 7.29 -13.85 -16.49
C LEU A 321 6.67 -14.92 -15.57
N ILE A 322 5.65 -14.57 -14.78
CA ILE A 322 4.95 -15.55 -13.93
C ILE A 322 4.28 -16.64 -14.78
N ASP A 323 3.63 -16.27 -15.89
CA ASP A 323 3.07 -17.25 -16.84
C ASP A 323 4.15 -18.16 -17.45
N TYR A 324 5.29 -17.58 -17.83
CA TYR A 324 6.48 -18.35 -18.24
C TYR A 324 6.97 -19.31 -17.15
N MET A 325 6.99 -18.88 -15.89
CA MET A 325 7.41 -19.72 -14.77
C MET A 325 6.45 -20.89 -14.55
N TYR A 326 5.13 -20.66 -14.59
CA TYR A 326 4.14 -21.74 -14.49
C TYR A 326 4.22 -22.71 -15.66
N SER A 327 4.40 -22.22 -16.90
CA SER A 327 4.50 -23.06 -18.09
C SER A 327 5.81 -23.86 -18.14
N THR A 328 6.91 -23.30 -17.63
CA THR A 328 8.25 -23.92 -17.67
C THR A 328 8.47 -24.89 -16.50
N PHE A 329 8.16 -24.48 -15.28
CA PHE A 329 8.47 -25.25 -14.07
C PHE A 329 7.28 -26.07 -13.56
N GLY A 330 6.06 -25.72 -13.99
CA GLY A 330 4.83 -26.36 -13.55
C GLY A 330 4.40 -25.94 -12.16
N GLN A 331 3.11 -26.13 -11.88
CA GLN A 331 2.46 -25.72 -10.63
C GLN A 331 3.14 -26.30 -9.38
N ALA A 332 3.59 -27.56 -9.41
CA ALA A 332 4.22 -28.19 -8.25
C ALA A 332 5.52 -27.47 -7.79
N ARG A 333 6.33 -26.99 -8.74
CA ARG A 333 7.55 -26.23 -8.41
C ARG A 333 7.24 -24.80 -7.98
N MET A 334 6.22 -24.18 -8.57
CA MET A 334 5.75 -22.86 -8.14
C MET A 334 5.21 -22.89 -6.70
N THR A 335 4.42 -23.91 -6.36
CA THR A 335 3.97 -24.14 -4.98
C THR A 335 5.15 -24.35 -4.04
N LEU A 336 6.16 -25.13 -4.44
CA LEU A 336 7.36 -25.33 -3.63
C LEU A 336 8.13 -24.02 -3.40
N LEU A 337 8.25 -23.17 -4.43
CA LEU A 337 8.87 -21.84 -4.28
C LEU A 337 8.14 -21.02 -3.22
N ILE A 338 6.82 -20.87 -3.34
CA ILE A 338 6.01 -20.11 -2.37
C ILE A 338 6.12 -20.70 -0.95
N GLN A 339 6.17 -22.04 -0.83
CA GLN A 339 6.36 -22.69 0.47
C GLN A 339 7.74 -22.41 1.09
N ASN A 340 8.80 -22.43 0.28
CA ASN A 340 10.16 -22.16 0.74
C ASN A 340 10.31 -20.72 1.25
N MET A 341 9.60 -19.77 0.61
CA MET A 341 9.58 -18.35 0.99
C MET A 341 9.04 -18.08 2.39
N ASN A 342 8.46 -19.06 3.09
CA ASN A 342 8.08 -18.92 4.50
C ASN A 342 9.24 -19.20 5.48
N ASN A 343 10.49 -19.11 5.02
CA ASN A 343 11.68 -19.35 5.82
C ASN A 343 12.39 -18.03 6.18
N PRO A 344 12.48 -17.63 7.46
CA PRO A 344 13.14 -16.38 7.87
C PRO A 344 14.65 -16.33 7.59
N ARG A 345 15.25 -17.44 7.15
CA ARG A 345 16.70 -17.59 6.97
C ARG A 345 17.16 -17.73 5.53
N ALA A 346 16.23 -17.74 4.58
CA ALA A 346 16.53 -17.83 3.15
C ALA A 346 16.02 -16.57 2.45
N ASP A 347 16.72 -16.18 1.39
CA ASP A 347 16.24 -15.13 0.50
C ASP A 347 15.56 -15.73 -0.75
N PHE A 348 14.89 -14.86 -1.53
CA PHE A 348 14.18 -15.26 -2.73
C PHE A 348 15.07 -15.99 -3.75
N GLY A 349 16.36 -15.65 -3.84
CA GLY A 349 17.31 -16.29 -4.75
C GLY A 349 17.65 -17.72 -4.31
N GLU A 350 17.85 -17.92 -3.01
CA GLU A 350 18.01 -19.26 -2.40
C GLU A 350 16.76 -20.12 -2.60
N ASP A 351 15.57 -19.56 -2.34
CA ASP A 351 14.30 -20.28 -2.51
C ASP A 351 14.04 -20.65 -3.97
N SER A 352 14.32 -19.73 -4.90
CA SER A 352 14.25 -19.97 -6.36
C SER A 352 15.20 -21.07 -6.79
N THR A 353 16.44 -21.05 -6.29
CA THR A 353 17.44 -22.09 -6.61
C THR A 353 16.98 -23.46 -6.11
N GLN A 354 16.41 -23.53 -4.90
CA GLN A 354 15.93 -24.79 -4.32
C GLN A 354 14.70 -25.33 -5.04
N ALA A 355 13.74 -24.48 -5.40
CA ALA A 355 12.47 -24.90 -5.97
C ALA A 355 12.51 -25.08 -7.50
N LEU A 356 13.18 -24.16 -8.20
CA LEU A 356 13.21 -24.08 -9.65
C LEU A 356 14.50 -24.64 -10.25
N GLY A 357 15.60 -24.62 -9.48
CA GLY A 357 16.94 -24.98 -9.94
C GLY A 357 17.74 -23.81 -10.52
N GLU A 358 17.20 -22.59 -10.45
CA GLU A 358 17.78 -21.38 -11.05
C GLU A 358 17.63 -20.19 -10.09
N ASP A 359 18.64 -19.33 -10.05
CA ASP A 359 18.53 -18.03 -9.37
C ASP A 359 17.81 -17.00 -10.26
N GLN A 360 17.53 -15.81 -9.72
CA GLN A 360 16.81 -14.74 -10.42
C GLN A 360 17.51 -14.28 -11.72
N VAL A 361 18.85 -14.26 -11.77
CA VAL A 361 19.59 -13.80 -12.95
C VAL A 361 19.50 -14.84 -14.07
N HIS A 362 19.61 -16.12 -13.73
CA HIS A 362 19.40 -17.21 -14.68
C HIS A 362 17.96 -17.23 -15.19
N LEU A 363 16.97 -17.11 -14.28
CA LEU A 363 15.56 -17.03 -14.63
C LEU A 363 15.29 -15.87 -15.61
N GLU A 364 15.78 -14.66 -15.33
CA GLU A 364 15.59 -13.51 -16.21
C GLU A 364 16.21 -13.75 -17.59
N ASN A 365 17.40 -14.34 -17.64
CA ASN A 365 18.08 -14.63 -18.90
C ASN A 365 17.37 -15.72 -19.72
N GLN A 366 16.91 -16.79 -19.10
CA GLN A 366 16.15 -17.84 -19.81
C GLN A 366 14.83 -17.30 -20.37
N TRP A 367 14.11 -16.52 -19.56
CA TRP A 367 12.87 -15.87 -19.99
C TRP A 367 13.12 -14.86 -21.14
N ARG A 368 14.16 -14.03 -21.05
CA ARG A 368 14.55 -13.12 -22.15
C ARG A 368 14.87 -13.88 -23.43
N LEU A 369 15.65 -14.95 -23.34
CA LEU A 369 15.99 -15.78 -24.51
C LEU A 369 14.75 -16.45 -25.11
N HIS A 370 13.81 -16.92 -24.28
CA HIS A 370 12.51 -17.44 -24.73
C HIS A 370 11.71 -16.40 -25.54
N LEU A 371 11.83 -15.12 -25.18
CA LEU A 371 11.20 -13.99 -25.87
C LEU A 371 12.00 -13.47 -27.08
N ASN A 372 13.07 -14.16 -27.49
CA ASN A 372 14.04 -13.69 -28.50
C ASN A 372 14.65 -12.32 -28.18
N GLN A 373 14.85 -12.04 -26.89
CA GLN A 373 15.49 -10.83 -26.40
C GLN A 373 16.94 -11.13 -26.01
N PRO A 374 17.84 -10.13 -26.06
CA PRO A 374 19.22 -10.31 -25.64
C PRO A 374 19.29 -10.65 -24.15
N ALA A 375 20.14 -11.62 -23.80
CA ALA A 375 20.48 -11.91 -22.42
C ALA A 375 21.22 -10.73 -21.77
N ILE A 376 21.04 -10.57 -20.46
CA ILE A 376 21.82 -9.68 -19.63
C ILE A 376 23.18 -10.33 -19.37
N LEU A 377 24.22 -9.72 -19.93
CA LEU A 377 25.61 -10.14 -19.67
C LEU A 377 26.08 -9.56 -18.34
N ASN A 378 26.63 -10.40 -17.48
CA ASN A 378 27.38 -9.93 -16.31
C ASN A 378 28.67 -9.22 -16.78
N PRO A 379 29.22 -8.27 -16.00
CA PRO A 379 30.45 -7.56 -16.35
C PRO A 379 31.62 -8.49 -16.75
N ASP A 380 31.76 -9.63 -16.07
CA ASP A 380 32.80 -10.64 -16.34
C ASP A 380 32.57 -11.39 -17.67
N GLN A 381 31.31 -11.59 -18.05
CA GLN A 381 30.92 -12.22 -19.32
C GLN A 381 31.04 -11.23 -20.49
N ALA A 382 30.75 -9.94 -20.27
CA ALA A 382 30.96 -8.88 -21.24
C ALA A 382 32.46 -8.71 -21.59
N SER A 383 33.36 -8.88 -20.62
CA SER A 383 34.82 -8.86 -20.83
C SER A 383 35.31 -10.04 -21.68
N THR A 384 34.68 -11.21 -21.55
CA THR A 384 35.06 -12.43 -22.28
C THR A 384 34.51 -12.42 -23.72
N ALA A 385 33.30 -11.89 -23.93
CA ALA A 385 32.69 -11.75 -25.25
C ALA A 385 33.41 -10.71 -26.16
N LEU A 386 34.15 -9.77 -25.57
CA LEU A 386 34.90 -8.73 -26.29
C LEU A 386 36.36 -9.09 -26.59
N LYS A 387 36.85 -10.31 -26.29
CA LYS A 387 38.18 -10.75 -26.74
C LYS A 387 38.10 -11.29 -28.17
N PRO A 388 38.63 -10.60 -29.19
CA PRO A 388 38.75 -11.17 -30.52
C PRO A 388 39.76 -12.31 -30.45
N SER A 389 39.39 -13.50 -30.94
CA SER A 389 40.36 -14.54 -31.27
C SER A 389 41.21 -14.03 -32.43
N ILE A 390 42.38 -13.46 -32.14
CA ILE A 390 43.33 -13.05 -33.18
C ILE A 390 43.89 -14.32 -33.82
N GLN A 391 43.30 -14.73 -34.94
CA GLN A 391 44.02 -15.50 -35.95
C GLN A 391 44.93 -14.53 -36.71
N THR A 392 46.24 -14.69 -36.54
CA THR A 392 47.25 -13.91 -37.24
C THR A 392 47.23 -14.21 -38.75
N SER A 393 46.68 -13.29 -39.54
CA SER A 393 46.97 -13.17 -40.98
C SER A 393 47.89 -11.96 -41.21
N GLN A 394 48.99 -12.17 -41.94
CA GLN A 394 50.01 -11.16 -42.23
C GLN A 394 49.45 -9.92 -42.97
N PRO A 395 50.02 -8.72 -42.75
CA PRO A 395 49.52 -7.49 -43.36
C PRO A 395 50.04 -7.30 -44.79
N GLN A 396 49.11 -7.07 -45.71
CA GLN A 396 49.38 -6.54 -47.05
C GLN A 396 49.08 -5.04 -47.05
N SER A 397 50.06 -4.22 -47.43
CA SER A 397 49.98 -2.76 -47.48
C SER A 397 49.01 -2.28 -48.57
N ALA A 398 48.01 -1.47 -48.18
CA ALA A 398 47.16 -0.72 -49.10
C ALA A 398 47.63 0.74 -49.23
N PRO A 399 47.43 1.41 -50.38
CA PRO A 399 47.90 2.77 -50.61
C PRO A 399 46.97 3.82 -49.98
N THR A 400 47.56 4.90 -49.50
CA THR A 400 46.90 6.04 -48.86
C THR A 400 46.06 6.82 -49.88
N ASP A 401 44.75 6.88 -49.67
CA ASP A 401 43.82 7.67 -50.48
C ASP A 401 43.80 9.14 -49.99
N SER A 402 43.93 10.09 -50.91
CA SER A 402 44.26 11.51 -50.63
C SER A 402 43.04 12.42 -50.50
N THR A 403 41.85 11.86 -50.28
CA THR A 403 40.58 12.62 -50.22
C THR A 403 40.09 12.96 -48.81
N GLU A 404 40.73 12.46 -47.75
CA GLU A 404 40.36 12.76 -46.35
C GLU A 404 40.25 14.26 -45.99
N PRO A 405 41.19 15.16 -46.36
CA PRO A 405 41.09 16.56 -45.95
C PRO A 405 39.91 17.29 -46.62
N LEU A 406 39.38 16.76 -47.73
CA LEU A 406 38.28 17.36 -48.51
C LEU A 406 36.91 17.02 -47.89
N PHE A 407 36.73 15.81 -47.36
CA PHE A 407 35.51 15.42 -46.65
C PHE A 407 35.40 16.03 -45.26
N VAL A 408 36.52 16.20 -44.55
CA VAL A 408 36.53 16.87 -43.24
C VAL A 408 36.18 18.36 -43.38
N THR A 409 36.67 19.03 -44.42
CA THR A 409 36.32 20.44 -44.68
C THR A 409 34.85 20.62 -45.09
N LEU A 410 34.30 19.73 -45.91
CA LEU A 410 32.87 19.71 -46.26
C LEU A 410 31.97 19.46 -45.03
N GLY A 411 32.38 18.56 -44.13
CA GLY A 411 31.64 18.25 -42.90
C GLY A 411 31.57 19.44 -41.92
N VAL A 412 32.67 20.17 -41.75
CA VAL A 412 32.69 21.37 -40.88
C VAL A 412 31.80 22.49 -41.45
N LEU A 413 31.76 22.66 -42.77
CA LEU A 413 30.94 23.68 -43.43
C LEU A 413 29.43 23.41 -43.31
N LEU A 414 29.03 22.12 -43.34
CA LEU A 414 27.63 21.70 -43.16
C LEU A 414 27.11 21.93 -41.74
N ILE A 415 27.97 21.98 -40.72
CA ILE A 415 27.59 22.26 -39.33
C ILE A 415 27.52 23.76 -39.05
N LEU A 416 28.42 24.57 -39.63
CA LEU A 416 28.49 26.00 -39.34
C LEU A 416 27.38 26.82 -40.00
N LEU A 417 26.89 26.42 -41.18
CA LEU A 417 25.81 27.10 -41.91
C LEU A 417 24.46 27.15 -41.15
N PRO A 418 23.93 26.04 -40.59
CA PRO A 418 22.69 26.08 -39.82
C PRO A 418 22.84 26.84 -38.49
N MET A 419 24.02 26.81 -37.85
CA MET A 419 24.25 27.56 -36.61
C MET A 419 24.22 29.09 -36.83
N ALA A 420 24.78 29.57 -37.94
CA ALA A 420 24.66 30.98 -38.32
C ALA A 420 23.20 31.37 -38.63
N GLY A 421 22.43 30.47 -39.26
CA GLY A 421 21.01 30.65 -39.52
C GLY A 421 20.17 30.78 -38.24
N ILE A 422 20.40 29.92 -37.25
CA ILE A 422 19.73 29.97 -35.94
C ILE A 422 20.09 31.27 -35.20
N GLY A 423 21.37 31.67 -35.22
CA GLY A 423 21.82 32.93 -34.63
C GLY A 423 21.12 34.16 -35.24
N ALA A 424 21.02 34.21 -36.57
CA ALA A 424 20.31 35.30 -37.27
C ALA A 424 18.81 35.32 -36.93
N LEU A 425 18.18 34.14 -36.81
CA LEU A 425 16.76 34.01 -36.48
C LEU A 425 16.46 34.47 -35.05
N LEU A 426 17.33 34.17 -34.09
CA LEU A 426 17.21 34.64 -32.71
C LEU A 426 17.41 36.15 -32.60
N VAL A 427 18.37 36.72 -33.34
CA VAL A 427 18.56 38.19 -33.40
C VAL A 427 17.35 38.87 -34.02
N TYR A 428 16.79 38.30 -35.09
CA TYR A 428 15.58 38.81 -35.73
C TYR A 428 14.37 38.79 -34.78
N GLN A 429 14.13 37.67 -34.09
CA GLN A 429 13.04 37.56 -33.11
C GLN A 429 13.21 38.55 -31.94
N ARG A 430 14.46 38.76 -31.47
CA ARG A 430 14.75 39.73 -30.42
C ARG A 430 14.48 41.17 -30.86
N ARG A 431 14.87 41.54 -32.10
CA ARG A 431 14.55 42.86 -32.68
C ARG A 431 13.04 43.07 -32.84
N LYS A 432 12.31 42.05 -33.30
CA LYS A 432 10.85 42.10 -33.42
C LYS A 432 10.17 42.31 -32.06
N ARG A 433 10.61 41.60 -31.00
CA ARG A 433 10.09 41.82 -29.63
C ARG A 433 10.35 43.24 -29.14
N GLN A 434 11.53 43.81 -29.40
CA GLN A 434 11.82 45.19 -29.01
C GLN A 434 11.00 46.23 -29.78
N GLN A 435 10.69 45.98 -31.06
CA GLN A 435 9.80 46.85 -31.82
C GLN A 435 8.36 46.82 -31.30
N VAL A 436 7.85 45.65 -30.89
CA VAL A 436 6.51 45.54 -30.28
C VAL A 436 6.43 46.27 -28.94
N LEU A 437 7.48 46.17 -28.11
CA LEU A 437 7.56 46.88 -26.83
C LEU A 437 7.68 48.40 -26.98
N ALA A 438 8.38 48.88 -28.01
CA ALA A 438 8.49 50.31 -28.32
C ALA A 438 7.17 50.92 -28.83
N VAL A 439 6.32 50.13 -29.49
CA VAL A 439 5.00 50.58 -29.97
C VAL A 439 3.98 50.65 -28.82
N GLN A 440 4.09 49.79 -27.80
CA GLN A 440 3.22 49.82 -26.62
C GLN A 440 3.55 50.95 -25.62
N GLN A 441 4.78 51.48 -25.61
CA GLN A 441 5.17 52.60 -24.74
C GLN A 441 4.95 54.00 -25.36
N GLY A 442 4.42 54.07 -26.58
CA GLY A 442 4.31 55.31 -27.36
C GLY A 442 2.90 55.88 -27.58
N GLN A 443 1.83 55.29 -27.03
CA GLN A 443 0.47 55.84 -27.17
C GLN A 443 -0.11 56.37 -25.84
N PRO A 444 -0.34 57.68 -25.70
CA PRO A 444 -1.08 58.24 -24.57
C PRO A 444 -2.59 58.06 -24.76
N SER A 445 -3.25 57.34 -23.84
CA SER A 445 -4.71 57.19 -23.83
C SER A 445 -5.37 58.44 -23.22
N THR A 446 -5.94 59.30 -24.07
CA THR A 446 -6.92 60.31 -23.69
C THR A 446 -8.30 59.65 -23.58
N ILE A 447 -8.89 59.63 -22.38
CA ILE A 447 -10.32 59.32 -22.21
C ILE A 447 -11.04 60.60 -21.80
N GLN A 448 -11.89 61.10 -22.71
CA GLN A 448 -12.79 62.23 -22.52
C GLN A 448 -13.99 61.85 -21.64
N TYR A 449 -14.29 62.70 -20.65
CA TYR A 449 -15.53 62.69 -19.89
C TYR A 449 -16.73 63.14 -20.75
N ARG A 450 -17.86 62.42 -20.69
CA ARG A 450 -19.19 62.91 -21.07
C ARG A 450 -20.06 63.14 -19.82
N PRO A 451 -20.87 64.21 -19.74
CA PRO A 451 -21.64 64.53 -18.54
C PRO A 451 -22.99 63.78 -18.46
N PHE A 452 -23.41 63.63 -17.22
CA PHE A 452 -24.66 63.05 -16.71
C PHE A 452 -25.94 63.73 -17.21
N THR A 453 -27.00 62.93 -17.36
CA THR A 453 -28.40 63.35 -17.15
C THR A 453 -29.14 62.28 -16.34
N THR A 454 -29.83 62.71 -15.29
CA THR A 454 -30.66 61.91 -14.37
C THR A 454 -32.13 62.27 -14.59
N PRO A 455 -33.08 61.34 -14.29
CA PRO A 455 -34.00 61.58 -13.15
C PRO A 455 -34.17 60.33 -12.25
N GLU A 456 -34.09 60.45 -10.92
CA GLU A 456 -35.21 60.46 -9.93
C GLU A 456 -36.19 59.26 -10.02
N GLN A 457 -36.59 58.48 -9.01
CA GLN A 457 -36.51 58.34 -7.54
C GLN A 457 -36.75 56.82 -7.25
N THR A 458 -36.46 56.16 -6.12
CA THR A 458 -36.95 56.31 -4.73
C THR A 458 -36.20 55.34 -3.80
N PHE A 459 -36.07 55.73 -2.53
CA PHE A 459 -35.42 55.02 -1.42
C PHE A 459 -36.08 53.69 -0.99
N GLY A 460 -35.26 52.71 -0.61
CA GLY A 460 -35.65 51.51 0.16
C GLY A 460 -34.42 50.79 0.76
N ARG A 461 -34.45 50.52 2.07
CA ARG A 461 -33.34 50.03 2.92
C ARG A 461 -32.86 48.60 2.60
N SER A 462 -31.56 48.35 2.86
CA SER A 462 -30.82 47.08 2.79
C SER A 462 -31.44 45.89 3.54
N PRO A 463 -31.25 44.66 3.02
CA PRO A 463 -31.19 43.41 3.77
C PRO A 463 -29.78 42.76 3.75
N ALA A 464 -29.65 41.72 4.59
CA ALA A 464 -28.48 40.87 4.81
C ALA A 464 -28.37 39.67 3.83
N ASN A 465 -27.17 39.07 3.83
CA ASN A 465 -26.77 37.69 3.43
C ASN A 465 -26.77 37.26 1.94
N VAL A 466 -25.83 36.32 1.66
CA VAL A 466 -25.67 35.36 0.52
C VAL A 466 -24.55 35.76 -0.50
N PRO A 467 -23.72 34.83 -1.05
CA PRO A 467 -22.26 34.78 -0.84
C PRO A 467 -21.43 35.07 -2.12
N LEU A 468 -20.10 35.09 -1.98
CA LEU A 468 -19.14 35.30 -3.06
C LEU A 468 -18.95 34.03 -3.91
N ASP A 469 -19.32 34.18 -5.18
CA ASP A 469 -18.98 33.34 -6.33
C ASP A 469 -17.48 33.44 -6.64
N ILE A 470 -16.81 32.29 -6.75
CA ILE A 470 -15.40 32.17 -7.14
C ILE A 470 -15.26 31.14 -8.27
N SER A 471 -15.94 31.35 -9.39
CA SER A 471 -15.58 30.67 -10.63
C SER A 471 -14.34 31.33 -11.26
N GLY A 472 -13.16 30.68 -11.19
CA GLY A 472 -11.99 31.18 -11.91
C GLY A 472 -10.62 30.59 -11.57
N ILE A 473 -10.46 29.28 -11.40
CA ILE A 473 -9.14 28.60 -11.50
C ILE A 473 -9.32 27.29 -12.29
N PRO A 474 -8.54 27.03 -13.36
CA PRO A 474 -8.73 25.82 -14.18
C PRO A 474 -8.08 24.59 -13.55
N SER A 475 -8.88 23.54 -13.35
CA SER A 475 -8.42 22.16 -13.13
C SER A 475 -8.03 21.53 -14.47
N TRP A 476 -6.83 20.96 -14.55
CA TRP A 476 -6.36 20.20 -15.71
C TRP A 476 -6.88 18.76 -15.60
N GLN A 477 -7.74 18.33 -16.52
CA GLN A 477 -8.11 16.93 -16.75
C GLN A 477 -7.51 16.47 -18.08
N PRO A 478 -6.94 15.25 -18.18
CA PRO A 478 -6.67 14.64 -19.47
C PRO A 478 -7.97 14.11 -20.09
N ASP A 479 -8.23 14.51 -21.34
CA ASP A 479 -9.33 14.01 -22.17
C ASP A 479 -9.11 12.52 -22.52
N TYR A 480 -10.03 11.66 -22.10
CA TYR A 480 -10.26 10.37 -22.74
C TYR A 480 -11.38 10.51 -23.78
N PRO A 481 -11.25 9.95 -24.99
CA PRO A 481 -12.32 10.00 -25.98
C PRO A 481 -13.51 9.15 -25.52
N ALA A 482 -14.67 9.79 -25.43
CA ALA A 482 -15.96 9.13 -25.26
C ALA A 482 -16.18 8.12 -26.39
N ILE A 483 -16.47 6.87 -26.02
CA ILE A 483 -16.97 5.87 -26.95
C ILE A 483 -18.44 6.23 -27.19
N ASN A 484 -18.75 6.69 -28.42
CA ASN A 484 -20.12 6.97 -28.82
C ASN A 484 -20.95 5.67 -28.78
N GLU A 485 -21.98 5.67 -27.93
CA GLU A 485 -23.12 4.77 -28.07
C GLU A 485 -23.87 5.12 -29.36
N GLY A 486 -23.77 4.26 -30.37
CA GLY A 486 -24.48 4.41 -31.63
C GLY A 486 -23.73 3.80 -32.78
N ASP A 487 -23.60 2.48 -32.77
CA ASP A 487 -23.53 1.59 -33.95
C ASP A 487 -23.29 0.14 -33.47
N SER A 488 -24.34 -0.46 -32.89
CA SER A 488 -24.39 -1.90 -32.59
C SER A 488 -25.62 -2.55 -33.21
N GLU A 489 -25.80 -2.36 -34.52
CA GLU A 489 -26.56 -3.30 -35.34
C GLU A 489 -25.58 -4.01 -36.30
N ASN A 490 -25.61 -5.35 -36.28
CA ASN A 490 -24.76 -6.30 -37.01
C ASN A 490 -23.36 -6.59 -36.44
N MET A 491 -23.29 -7.31 -35.32
CA MET A 491 -22.48 -8.54 -35.26
C MET A 491 -23.26 -9.60 -34.47
N GLY A 492 -23.58 -10.70 -35.17
CA GLY A 492 -24.40 -11.78 -34.65
C GLY A 492 -23.78 -12.48 -33.45
N LEU A 493 -24.60 -12.66 -32.42
CA LEU A 493 -24.36 -13.55 -31.30
C LEU A 493 -24.06 -14.97 -31.80
N ALA A 494 -22.87 -15.48 -31.51
CA ALA A 494 -22.60 -16.92 -31.54
C ALA A 494 -22.90 -17.49 -30.15
N PRO A 495 -23.76 -18.51 -30.00
CA PRO A 495 -24.08 -19.08 -28.70
C PRO A 495 -22.89 -19.83 -28.11
N PHE A 496 -22.74 -19.66 -26.80
CA PHE A 496 -21.83 -20.34 -25.89
C PHE A 496 -21.94 -21.88 -26.05
N VAL A 497 -20.83 -22.54 -26.40
CA VAL A 497 -20.72 -24.02 -26.42
C VAL A 497 -19.82 -24.43 -25.25
N PRO A 498 -20.29 -25.26 -24.30
CA PRO A 498 -19.46 -25.75 -23.22
C PRO A 498 -18.41 -26.74 -23.76
N PHE A 499 -17.15 -26.54 -23.38
CA PHE A 499 -16.07 -27.46 -23.69
C PHE A 499 -16.19 -28.71 -22.80
N GLN A 500 -16.52 -29.85 -23.39
CA GLN A 500 -16.40 -31.18 -22.77
C GLN A 500 -14.99 -31.73 -23.04
N GLU A 501 -14.19 -31.92 -21.99
CA GLU A 501 -12.98 -32.74 -22.07
C GLU A 501 -13.37 -34.23 -22.08
N ASN A 502 -13.06 -34.90 -23.20
CA ASN A 502 -13.07 -36.35 -23.30
C ASN A 502 -11.74 -36.91 -22.78
N PHE A 503 -11.78 -37.55 -21.62
CA PHE A 503 -10.78 -38.54 -21.24
C PHE A 503 -10.96 -39.80 -22.08
N ASN A 504 -9.91 -40.21 -22.81
CA ASN A 504 -9.67 -41.61 -23.10
C ASN A 504 -8.19 -41.86 -23.44
N SER A 505 -7.70 -42.97 -22.86
CA SER A 505 -6.38 -43.63 -22.91
C SER A 505 -5.21 -42.94 -22.22
#